data_AF-A0AAE0NRY5-F1
#
_entry.id   AF-A0AAE0NRY5-F1
#
_cell.length_a   1.000
_cell.length_b   1.000
_cell.length_c   1.000
_cell.angle_alpha   90.00
_cell.angle_beta   90.00
_cell.angle_gamma   90.00
#
_symmetry.space_group_name_H-M   'P 1'
#
loop_
_entity.id
_entity.type
_entity.pdbx_description
1 polymer ?
#
loop_
_entity_poly.entity_id
_entity_poly.type
_entity_poly.pdbx_seq_one_letter_code
_entity_poly.pdbx_strand_id
1 'polypeptide(L)'
;MSLEHTYVAIFEFFQAVAGVFSTRGKARATAAVVADLLWKPFDLRFRNVVDKINFHQGIVREELDFTVMTKIQDDIEALQDIQAELATRKAQQEIFSISFQAAEKIRQADKWSVDGGPEFDHVVIVSCRGIIEKKRNGVFKYIHLTARKFAQNGPDGQCQRPPLLPKELIAKATIAIRCVSYLASKVP
;
A
#
# COMPACT_ATOMS: atom_id res chain seq x y z
N MET A 1 3.66 15.28 -38.66
CA MET A 1 3.80 15.28 -40.14
C MET A 1 2.45 15.15 -40.86
N SER A 2 1.39 14.60 -40.25
CA SER A 2 0.07 14.44 -40.90
C SER A 2 -0.64 15.76 -41.27
N LEU A 3 -0.49 16.80 -40.44
CA LEU A 3 -1.18 18.07 -40.62
C LEU A 3 -0.72 18.80 -41.89
N GLU A 4 0.59 18.79 -42.16
CA GLU A 4 1.17 19.36 -43.39
C GLU A 4 0.57 18.71 -44.65
N HIS A 5 0.50 17.38 -44.68
CA HIS A 5 -0.07 16.63 -45.80
C HIS A 5 -1.56 16.91 -45.98
N THR A 6 -2.30 17.12 -44.88
CA THR A 6 -3.70 17.54 -44.93
C THR A 6 -3.84 18.91 -45.59
N TYR A 7 -3.00 19.89 -45.21
CA TYR A 7 -3.00 21.20 -45.84
C TYR A 7 -2.61 21.14 -47.32
N VAL A 8 -1.60 20.35 -47.68
CA VAL A 8 -1.20 20.13 -49.07
C VAL A 8 -2.37 19.58 -49.88
N ALA A 9 -3.09 18.57 -49.38
CA ALA A 9 -4.25 18.00 -50.06
C ALA A 9 -5.40 19.02 -50.22
N ILE A 10 -5.61 19.89 -49.23
CA ILE A 10 -6.58 21.00 -49.31
C ILE A 10 -6.17 22.03 -50.36
N PHE A 11 -4.88 22.38 -50.44
CA PHE A 11 -4.40 23.29 -51.48
C PHE A 11 -4.46 22.68 -52.88
N GLU A 12 -4.12 21.39 -53.02
CA GLU A 12 -4.33 20.62 -54.26
C GLU A 12 -5.81 20.64 -54.68
N PHE A 13 -6.74 20.51 -53.73
CA PHE A 13 -8.17 20.65 -53.99
C PHE A 13 -8.52 22.03 -54.54
N PHE A 14 -8.08 23.11 -53.88
CA PHE A 14 -8.36 24.46 -54.37
C PHE A 14 -7.73 24.73 -55.73
N GLN A 15 -6.53 24.23 -56.00
CA GLN A 15 -5.91 24.32 -57.31
C GLN A 15 -6.70 23.55 -58.38
N ALA A 16 -7.18 22.35 -58.06
CA ALA A 16 -8.01 21.56 -58.95
C ALA A 16 -9.33 22.28 -59.26
N VAL A 17 -9.98 22.85 -58.25
CA VAL A 17 -11.20 23.67 -58.41
C VAL A 17 -10.92 24.91 -59.24
N ALA A 18 -9.85 25.65 -58.95
CA ALA A 18 -9.46 26.83 -59.71
C ALA A 18 -9.17 26.49 -61.19
N GLY A 19 -8.59 25.32 -61.48
CA GLY A 19 -8.36 24.82 -62.83
C GLY A 19 -9.64 24.54 -63.62
N VAL A 20 -10.78 24.32 -62.95
CA VAL A 20 -12.08 24.22 -63.63
C VAL A 20 -12.51 25.58 -64.18
N PHE A 21 -12.28 26.66 -63.43
CA PHE A 21 -12.70 28.02 -63.78
C PHE A 21 -11.65 28.82 -64.55
N SER A 22 -10.39 28.40 -64.54
CA SER A 22 -9.27 29.13 -65.13
C SER A 22 -8.40 28.22 -65.99
N THR A 23 -7.92 28.74 -67.11
CA THR A 23 -6.93 28.05 -67.95
C THR A 23 -5.81 29.04 -68.27
N ARG A 24 -4.57 28.68 -67.92
CA ARG A 24 -3.38 29.54 -68.11
C ARG A 24 -3.54 30.94 -67.50
N GLY A 25 -4.16 31.03 -66.32
CA GLY A 25 -4.36 32.29 -65.59
C GLY A 25 -5.48 33.18 -66.14
N LYS A 26 -6.23 32.74 -67.16
CA LYS A 26 -7.41 33.46 -67.67
C LYS A 26 -8.69 32.72 -67.28
N ALA A 27 -9.70 33.47 -66.85
CA ALA A 27 -11.03 32.93 -66.60
C ALA A 27 -11.60 32.28 -67.87
N ARG A 28 -12.16 31.08 -67.74
CA ARG A 28 -12.85 30.38 -68.83
C ARG A 28 -14.25 30.97 -69.01
N ALA A 29 -14.73 30.95 -70.25
CA ALA A 29 -16.11 31.34 -70.54
C ALA A 29 -17.11 30.43 -69.81
N THR A 30 -18.17 31.01 -69.24
CA THR A 30 -19.16 30.30 -68.43
C THR A 30 -19.75 29.08 -69.14
N ALA A 31 -20.08 29.20 -70.43
CA ALA A 31 -20.62 28.10 -71.22
C ALA A 31 -19.64 26.91 -71.32
N ALA A 32 -18.33 27.19 -71.43
CA ALA A 32 -17.31 26.15 -71.47
C ALA A 32 -17.14 25.46 -70.11
N VAL A 33 -17.25 26.22 -69.01
CA VAL A 33 -17.22 25.65 -67.65
C VAL A 33 -18.44 24.77 -67.40
N VAL A 34 -19.63 25.22 -67.78
CA VAL A 34 -20.88 24.44 -67.63
C VAL A 34 -20.83 23.16 -68.47
N ALA A 35 -20.41 23.25 -69.74
CA ALA A 35 -20.28 22.08 -70.61
C ALA A 35 -19.25 21.07 -70.04
N ASP A 36 -18.14 21.56 -69.52
CA ASP A 36 -17.15 20.74 -68.84
C ASP A 36 -17.82 20.05 -67.63
N LEU A 37 -18.38 20.81 -66.67
CA LEU A 37 -19.02 20.28 -65.46
C LEU A 37 -20.10 19.22 -65.76
N LEU A 38 -20.90 19.41 -66.81
CA LEU A 38 -21.89 18.43 -67.26
C LEU A 38 -21.27 17.16 -67.84
N TRP A 39 -20.12 17.27 -68.52
CA TRP A 39 -19.45 16.14 -69.17
C TRP A 39 -18.76 15.19 -68.19
N LYS A 40 -18.12 15.74 -67.15
CA LYS A 40 -17.45 14.93 -66.11
C LYS A 40 -18.01 15.29 -64.74
N PRO A 41 -18.80 14.39 -64.11
CA PRO A 41 -19.40 14.67 -62.81
C PRO A 41 -18.34 14.94 -61.76
N PHE A 42 -18.72 15.70 -60.74
CA PHE A 42 -17.86 16.14 -59.64
C PHE A 42 -17.03 14.98 -59.07
N ASP A 43 -17.68 13.86 -58.77
CA ASP A 43 -17.04 12.70 -58.14
C ASP A 43 -15.86 12.18 -58.96
N LEU A 44 -15.96 12.11 -60.28
CA LEU A 44 -14.87 11.65 -61.14
C LEU A 44 -13.73 12.67 -61.27
N ARG A 45 -14.00 13.97 -61.07
CA ARG A 45 -12.96 15.02 -61.12
C ARG A 45 -12.13 15.01 -59.85
N PHE A 46 -12.80 14.94 -58.71
CA PHE A 46 -12.18 15.16 -57.41
C PHE A 46 -11.93 13.87 -56.63
N ARG A 47 -12.31 12.69 -57.15
CA ARG A 47 -12.07 11.38 -56.50
C ARG A 47 -10.69 11.28 -55.88
N ASN A 48 -9.63 11.47 -56.67
CA ASN A 48 -8.26 11.32 -56.18
C ASN A 48 -7.93 12.29 -55.03
N VAL A 49 -8.45 13.51 -55.07
CA VAL A 49 -8.20 14.52 -54.04
C VAL A 49 -9.02 14.21 -52.78
N VAL A 50 -10.28 13.84 -52.95
CA VAL A 50 -11.15 13.43 -51.84
C VAL A 50 -10.60 12.19 -51.15
N ASP A 51 -10.14 11.19 -51.91
CA ASP A 51 -9.53 9.97 -51.38
C ASP A 51 -8.25 10.29 -50.58
N LYS A 52 -7.39 11.18 -51.09
CA LYS A 52 -6.22 11.67 -50.34
C LYS A 52 -6.60 12.39 -49.05
N ILE A 53 -7.59 13.29 -49.08
CA ILE A 53 -8.06 14.01 -47.90
C ILE A 53 -8.61 13.03 -46.87
N ASN A 54 -9.46 12.08 -47.28
CA ASN A 54 -10.02 11.07 -46.40
C ASN A 54 -8.94 10.21 -45.75
N PHE A 55 -7.93 9.80 -46.52
CA PHE A 55 -6.78 9.07 -46.00
C PHE A 55 -6.03 9.86 -44.93
N HIS A 56 -5.67 11.12 -45.21
CA HIS A 56 -4.97 11.96 -44.24
C HIS A 56 -5.82 12.30 -43.02
N GLN A 57 -7.14 12.49 -43.20
CA GLN A 57 -8.06 12.68 -42.09
C GLN A 57 -8.08 11.46 -41.15
N GLY A 58 -7.97 10.24 -41.70
CA GLY A 58 -7.81 9.02 -40.92
C GLY A 58 -6.57 9.07 -40.04
N ILE A 59 -5.41 9.40 -40.61
CA ILE A 59 -4.14 9.52 -39.87
C ILE A 59 -4.24 10.59 -38.77
N VAL A 60 -4.78 11.78 -39.07
CA VAL A 60 -4.93 12.86 -38.08
C VAL A 60 -5.83 12.42 -36.93
N ARG A 61 -6.90 11.68 -37.22
CA ARG A 61 -7.80 11.13 -36.19
C ARG A 61 -7.07 10.12 -35.32
N GLU A 62 -6.33 9.18 -35.91
CA GLU A 62 -5.54 8.20 -35.17
C GLU A 62 -4.47 8.87 -34.29
N GLU A 63 -3.79 9.90 -34.78
CA GLU A 63 -2.83 10.68 -33.97
C GLU A 63 -3.50 11.40 -32.80
N LEU A 64 -4.71 11.95 -33.02
CA LEU A 64 -5.47 12.61 -31.96
C LEU A 64 -5.96 11.60 -30.91
N ASP A 65 -6.50 10.47 -31.35
CA ASP A 65 -6.97 9.38 -30.48
C ASP A 65 -5.81 8.83 -29.64
N PHE A 66 -4.64 8.65 -30.25
CA PHE A 66 -3.42 8.26 -29.55
C PHE A 66 -3.05 9.27 -28.45
N THR A 67 -3.09 10.57 -28.75
CA THR A 67 -2.79 11.62 -27.77
C THR A 67 -3.76 11.60 -26.58
N VAL A 68 -5.06 11.38 -26.85
CA VAL A 68 -6.08 11.26 -25.81
C VAL A 68 -5.83 10.02 -24.95
N MET A 69 -5.54 8.88 -25.56
CA MET A 69 -5.21 7.63 -24.87
C MET A 69 -3.97 7.78 -23.97
N THR A 70 -2.89 8.40 -24.46
CA THR A 70 -1.69 8.65 -23.66
C THR A 70 -2.02 9.49 -22.44
N LYS A 71 -2.80 10.57 -22.60
CA LYS A 71 -3.19 11.41 -21.46
C LYS A 71 -4.02 10.65 -20.43
N ILE A 72 -4.95 9.81 -20.88
CA ILE A 72 -5.74 8.96 -19.96
C ILE A 72 -4.83 7.99 -19.22
N GLN A 73 -3.83 7.42 -19.90
CA GLN A 73 -2.87 6.50 -19.29
C GLN A 73 -2.03 7.21 -18.20
N ASP A 74 -1.55 8.42 -18.49
CA ASP A 74 -0.81 9.24 -17.53
C ASP A 74 -1.67 9.59 -16.31
N ASP A 75 -2.94 9.95 -16.52
CA ASP A 75 -3.90 10.24 -15.45
C ASP A 75 -4.18 9.00 -14.58
N ILE A 76 -4.29 7.82 -15.19
CA ILE A 76 -4.46 6.55 -14.46
C ILE A 76 -3.24 6.25 -13.59
N GLU A 77 -2.03 6.42 -14.12
CA GLU A 77 -0.78 6.20 -13.37
C GLU A 77 -0.70 7.15 -12.17
N ALA A 78 -0.96 8.45 -12.39
CA ALA A 78 -0.98 9.44 -11.31
C ALA A 78 -2.02 9.12 -10.22
N LEU A 79 -3.20 8.62 -10.59
CA LEU A 79 -4.22 8.20 -9.63
C LEU A 79 -3.80 6.95 -8.85
N GLN A 80 -3.13 5.99 -9.50
CA GLN A 80 -2.61 4.79 -8.84
C GLN A 80 -1.55 5.14 -7.79
N ASP A 81 -0.65 6.07 -8.10
CA ASP A 81 0.37 6.55 -7.17
C ASP A 81 -0.26 7.21 -5.93
N ILE A 82 -1.26 8.07 -6.13
CA ILE A 82 -2.00 8.70 -5.02
C ILE A 82 -2.66 7.61 -4.16
N GLN A 83 -3.27 6.60 -4.77
CA GLN A 83 -3.91 5.52 -4.03
C GLN A 83 -2.90 4.69 -3.22
N ALA A 84 -1.73 4.40 -3.78
CA ALA A 84 -0.66 3.68 -3.09
C ALA A 84 -0.13 4.48 -1.89
N GLU A 85 0.04 5.80 -2.04
CA GLU A 85 0.44 6.68 -0.95
C GLU A 85 -0.61 6.71 0.16
N LEU A 86 -1.89 6.87 -0.19
CA LEU A 86 -2.99 6.87 0.77
C LEU A 86 -3.11 5.54 1.52
N ALA A 87 -2.94 4.41 0.82
CA ALA A 87 -2.94 3.09 1.44
C ALA A 87 -1.80 2.96 2.46
N THR A 88 -0.61 3.45 2.11
CA THR A 88 0.56 3.45 3.00
C THR A 88 0.31 4.33 4.23
N ARG A 89 -0.20 5.56 4.04
CA ARG A 89 -0.53 6.47 5.14
C ARG A 89 -1.58 5.88 6.08
N LYS A 90 -2.62 5.25 5.52
CA LYS A 90 -3.66 4.61 6.32
C LYS A 90 -3.10 3.44 7.14
N ALA A 91 -2.28 2.59 6.53
CA ALA A 91 -1.61 1.50 7.25
C ALA A 91 -0.71 2.03 8.37
N GLN A 92 0.04 3.11 8.15
CA GLN A 92 0.85 3.75 9.19
C GLN A 92 0.00 4.31 10.34
N GLN A 93 -1.13 4.94 10.04
CA GLN A 93 -2.06 5.43 11.07
C GLN A 93 -2.66 4.28 11.90
N GLU A 94 -3.05 3.18 11.25
CA GLU A 94 -3.57 1.99 11.93
C GLU A 94 -2.48 1.39 12.84
N ILE A 95 -1.26 1.19 12.35
CA ILE A 95 -0.12 0.71 13.14
C ILE A 95 0.13 1.61 14.35
N PHE A 96 0.10 2.93 14.16
CA PHE A 96 0.27 3.89 15.24
C PHE A 96 -0.82 3.75 16.31
N SER A 97 -2.09 3.65 15.89
CA SER A 97 -3.22 3.49 16.81
C SER A 97 -3.14 2.18 17.63
N ILE A 98 -2.75 1.08 16.99
CA ILE A 98 -2.56 -0.22 17.65
C ILE A 98 -1.41 -0.14 18.66
N SER A 99 -0.30 0.50 18.26
CA SER A 99 0.88 0.66 19.13
C SER A 99 0.55 1.49 20.38
N PHE A 100 -0.23 2.56 20.22
CA PHE A 100 -0.69 3.39 21.34
C PHE A 100 -1.59 2.59 22.30
N GLN A 101 -2.57 1.85 21.79
CA GLN A 101 -3.43 1.01 22.62
C GLN A 101 -2.65 -0.11 23.32
N ALA A 102 -1.66 -0.71 22.66
CA ALA A 102 -0.80 -1.73 23.25
C ALA A 102 0.03 -1.13 24.40
N ALA A 103 0.61 0.05 24.22
CA ALA A 103 1.35 0.76 25.26
C ALA A 103 0.46 1.11 26.46
N GLU A 104 -0.76 1.59 26.22
CA GLU A 104 -1.75 1.87 27.27
C GLU A 104 -2.09 0.60 28.07
N LYS A 105 -2.31 -0.53 27.39
CA LYS A 105 -2.55 -1.83 28.04
C LYS A 105 -1.34 -2.29 28.87
N ILE A 106 -0.12 -2.14 28.37
CA ILE A 106 1.11 -2.45 29.12
C ILE A 106 1.18 -1.57 30.37
N ARG A 107 0.94 -0.26 30.24
CA ARG A 107 0.94 0.67 31.38
C ARG A 107 -0.12 0.33 32.43
N GLN A 108 -1.31 -0.10 32.02
CA GLN A 108 -2.36 -0.56 32.94
C GLN A 108 -1.97 -1.88 33.64
N ALA A 109 -1.33 -2.81 32.92
CA ALA A 109 -0.80 -4.04 33.51
C ALA A 109 0.34 -3.75 34.52
N ASP A 110 1.18 -2.76 34.25
CA ASP A 110 2.25 -2.33 35.16
C ASP A 110 1.67 -1.58 36.38
N LYS A 111 0.53 -0.90 36.23
CA LYS A 111 -0.22 -0.31 37.36
C LYS A 111 -0.79 -1.37 38.31
N TRP A 112 -1.06 -2.59 37.83
CA TRP A 112 -1.35 -3.76 38.69
C TRP A 112 -0.10 -4.34 39.37
N SER A 113 1.10 -3.84 39.05
CA SER A 113 2.37 -4.40 39.51
C SER A 113 3.14 -3.52 40.52
N VAL A 114 2.59 -2.39 40.97
CA VAL A 114 3.31 -1.41 41.82
C VAL A 114 2.82 -1.33 43.26
N ASP A 115 1.62 -1.79 43.59
CA ASP A 115 1.36 -2.20 44.97
C ASP A 115 1.56 -3.70 45.04
N GLY A 116 2.60 -4.13 45.77
CA GLY A 116 2.71 -5.48 46.30
C GLY A 116 1.55 -5.74 47.24
N GLY A 117 0.34 -5.81 46.68
CA GLY A 117 -0.89 -6.03 47.39
C GLY A 117 -0.82 -7.39 48.08
N PRO A 118 -1.60 -7.58 49.15
CA PRO A 118 -1.65 -8.82 49.95
C PRO A 118 -1.89 -10.09 49.10
N GLU A 119 -2.31 -9.94 47.85
CA GLU A 119 -2.59 -11.01 46.91
C GLU A 119 -1.34 -11.75 46.39
N PHE A 120 -0.22 -11.07 46.09
CA PHE A 120 0.99 -11.78 45.60
C PHE A 120 1.57 -12.68 46.68
N ASP A 121 1.73 -12.15 47.89
CA ASP A 121 2.24 -12.91 49.02
C ASP A 121 1.32 -14.09 49.33
N HIS A 122 0.01 -13.87 49.29
CA HIS A 122 -0.99 -14.91 49.49
C HIS A 122 -0.91 -15.98 48.41
N VAL A 123 -0.81 -15.61 47.13
CA VAL A 123 -0.67 -16.56 46.02
C VAL A 123 0.62 -17.38 46.14
N VAL A 124 1.74 -16.77 46.53
CA VAL A 124 3.00 -17.49 46.76
C VAL A 124 2.86 -18.46 47.95
N ILE A 125 2.28 -18.02 49.07
CA ILE A 125 2.05 -18.86 50.26
C ILE A 125 1.12 -20.04 49.93
N VAL A 126 0.02 -19.79 49.21
CA VAL A 126 -0.96 -20.80 48.79
C VAL A 126 -0.34 -21.79 47.81
N SER A 127 0.39 -21.31 46.80
CA SER A 127 1.04 -22.16 45.80
C SER A 127 2.10 -23.06 46.43
N CYS A 128 2.81 -22.55 47.43
CA CYS A 128 3.78 -23.32 48.21
C CYS A 128 3.14 -24.17 49.32
N ARG A 129 1.81 -24.22 49.43
CA ARG A 129 1.04 -25.08 50.37
C ARG A 129 1.59 -25.09 51.80
N GLY A 130 1.96 -23.93 52.33
CA GLY A 130 2.50 -23.80 53.70
C GLY A 130 3.96 -24.25 53.88
N ILE A 131 4.70 -24.47 52.79
CA ILE A 131 6.14 -24.79 52.86
C ILE A 131 6.98 -23.57 53.26
N ILE A 132 6.47 -22.36 52.96
CA ILE A 132 7.14 -21.09 53.24
C ILE A 132 6.21 -20.11 53.98
N GLU A 133 6.80 -19.24 54.80
CA GLU A 133 6.15 -18.12 55.49
C GLU A 133 6.79 -16.80 55.05
N LYS A 134 6.01 -15.71 55.03
CA LYS A 134 6.53 -14.35 54.81
C LYS A 134 6.82 -13.68 56.15
N LYS A 135 8.03 -13.16 56.34
CA LYS A 135 8.38 -12.36 57.52
C LYS A 135 7.97 -10.90 57.36
N ARG A 136 7.87 -10.17 58.49
CA ARG A 136 7.56 -8.73 58.53
C ARG A 136 8.50 -7.86 57.68
N ASN A 137 9.73 -8.34 57.43
CA ASN A 137 10.71 -7.64 56.58
C ASN A 137 10.56 -7.95 55.08
N GLY A 138 9.49 -8.64 54.67
CA GLY A 138 9.23 -8.98 53.27
C GLY A 138 9.87 -10.28 52.78
N VAL A 139 10.72 -10.93 53.59
CA VAL A 139 11.50 -12.11 53.15
C VAL A 139 10.74 -13.41 53.43
N PHE A 140 10.64 -14.28 52.43
CA PHE A 140 10.09 -15.62 52.59
C PHE A 140 11.11 -16.58 53.23
N LYS A 141 10.66 -17.41 54.18
CA LYS A 141 11.46 -18.48 54.79
C LYS A 141 10.73 -19.81 54.73
N TYR A 142 11.48 -20.89 54.59
CA TYR A 142 10.93 -22.23 54.72
C TYR A 142 10.52 -22.51 56.17
N ILE A 143 9.29 -23.00 56.34
CA ILE A 143 8.75 -23.46 57.63
C ILE A 143 9.30 -24.86 57.95
N HIS A 144 9.42 -25.71 56.92
CA HIS A 144 9.91 -27.08 57.08
C HIS A 144 11.42 -27.19 56.84
N LEU A 145 12.15 -27.73 57.83
CA LEU A 145 13.58 -28.04 57.74
C LEU A 145 13.90 -28.97 56.55
N THR A 146 13.03 -29.94 56.26
CA THR A 146 13.20 -30.86 55.12
C THR A 146 13.10 -30.13 53.79
N ALA A 147 12.11 -29.25 53.62
CA ALA A 147 11.97 -28.43 52.41
C ALA A 147 13.15 -27.45 52.24
N ARG A 148 13.62 -26.86 53.35
CA ARG A 148 14.81 -26.00 53.35
C ARG A 148 16.06 -26.78 52.93
N LYS A 149 16.30 -27.95 53.53
CA LYS A 149 17.44 -28.83 53.20
C LYS A 149 17.35 -29.31 51.75
N PHE A 150 16.17 -29.70 51.28
CA PHE A 150 15.96 -30.11 49.89
C PHE A 150 16.25 -28.95 48.92
N ALA A 151 15.76 -27.74 49.20
CA ALA A 151 16.01 -26.57 48.37
C ALA A 151 17.48 -26.12 48.37
N GLN A 152 18.20 -26.31 49.49
CA GLN A 152 19.60 -25.95 49.64
C GLN A 152 20.57 -27.00 49.07
N ASN A 153 20.22 -28.29 49.17
CA ASN A 153 21.14 -29.38 48.85
C ASN A 153 20.81 -30.07 47.51
N GLY A 154 19.61 -29.85 46.96
CA GLY A 154 19.13 -30.52 45.76
C GLY A 154 19.11 -32.05 45.88
N PRO A 155 18.65 -32.77 44.85
CA PRO A 155 18.72 -34.23 44.80
C PRO A 155 20.16 -34.76 44.62
N ASP A 156 21.07 -33.99 44.00
CA ASP A 156 22.40 -34.48 43.59
C ASP A 156 23.61 -33.80 44.26
N GLY A 157 23.41 -32.93 45.25
CA GLY A 157 24.50 -32.41 46.10
C GLY A 157 25.64 -31.62 45.42
N GLN A 158 25.67 -31.47 44.09
CA GLN A 158 26.82 -30.93 43.34
C GLN A 158 26.55 -29.65 42.52
N CYS A 159 25.31 -29.15 42.45
CA CYS A 159 25.05 -27.87 41.77
C CYS A 159 24.80 -26.75 42.79
N GLN A 160 25.74 -25.80 42.87
CA GLN A 160 25.50 -24.49 43.49
C GLN A 160 24.38 -23.79 42.69
N ARG A 161 23.12 -23.94 43.12
CA ARG A 161 22.05 -23.12 42.57
C ARG A 161 22.18 -21.70 43.12
N PRO A 162 22.01 -20.66 42.28
CA PRO A 162 21.97 -19.29 42.76
C PRO A 162 20.86 -19.12 43.81
N PRO A 163 21.00 -18.15 44.73
CA PRO A 163 20.03 -17.91 45.79
C PRO A 163 18.60 -17.86 45.26
N LEU A 164 17.66 -18.45 46.00
CA LEU A 164 16.23 -18.60 45.66
C LEU A 164 15.48 -17.27 45.43
N LEU A 165 16.13 -16.13 45.66
CA LEU A 165 15.65 -14.85 45.20
C LEU A 165 16.51 -14.41 44.02
N PRO A 166 16.07 -14.64 42.77
CA PRO A 166 16.49 -13.77 41.68
C PRO A 166 16.15 -12.33 42.09
N LYS A 167 16.97 -11.36 41.68
CA LYS A 167 16.55 -9.94 41.76
C LYS A 167 15.15 -9.84 41.16
N GLU A 168 14.27 -9.07 41.78
CA GLU A 168 12.83 -9.02 41.46
C GLU A 168 12.54 -8.97 39.95
N LEU A 169 13.34 -8.17 39.24
CA LEU A 169 13.28 -7.99 37.79
C LEU A 169 13.55 -9.29 37.01
N ILE A 170 14.54 -10.08 37.44
CA ILE A 170 14.88 -11.39 36.87
C ILE A 170 13.81 -12.43 37.21
N ALA A 171 13.23 -12.38 38.41
CA ALA A 171 12.16 -13.29 38.81
C ALA A 171 10.90 -13.05 37.98
N LYS A 172 10.49 -11.78 37.86
CA LYS A 172 9.36 -11.35 37.02
C LYS A 172 9.55 -11.78 35.56
N ALA A 173 10.72 -11.51 34.97
CA ALA A 173 11.03 -11.93 33.60
C ALA A 173 11.00 -13.45 33.42
N THR A 174 11.58 -14.21 34.36
CA THR A 174 11.63 -15.68 34.28
C THR A 174 10.24 -16.30 34.37
N ILE A 175 9.39 -15.80 35.27
CA ILE A 175 8.00 -16.26 35.40
C ILE A 175 7.21 -15.91 34.14
N ALA A 176 7.32 -14.68 33.64
CA ALA A 176 6.64 -14.25 32.42
C ALA A 176 7.02 -15.13 31.21
N ILE A 177 8.31 -15.42 31.02
CA ILE A 177 8.80 -16.31 29.95
C ILE A 177 8.19 -17.71 30.06
N ARG A 178 8.13 -18.26 31.28
CA ARG A 178 7.55 -19.60 31.52
C ARG A 178 6.05 -19.63 31.28
N CYS A 179 5.32 -18.59 31.70
CA CYS A 179 3.88 -18.46 31.45
C CYS A 179 3.57 -18.33 29.95
N VAL A 180 4.30 -17.47 29.22
CA VAL A 180 4.14 -17.32 27.77
C VAL A 180 4.45 -18.62 27.04
N SER A 181 5.53 -19.31 27.44
CA SER A 181 5.90 -20.61 26.85
C SER A 181 4.84 -21.70 27.12
N TYR A 182 4.21 -21.68 28.30
CA TYR A 182 3.12 -22.59 28.62
C TYR A 182 1.87 -22.28 27.77
N LEU A 183 1.46 -21.02 27.70
CA LEU A 183 0.31 -20.61 26.88
C LEU A 183 0.51 -20.97 25.41
N ALA A 184 1.69 -20.69 24.85
CA ALA A 184 2.02 -21.00 23.46
C ALA A 184 2.09 -22.51 23.15
N SER A 185 2.27 -23.38 24.16
CA SER A 185 2.43 -24.82 23.95
C SER A 185 1.22 -25.67 24.36
N LYS A 186 0.28 -25.11 25.13
CA LYS A 186 -0.81 -25.89 25.75
C LYS A 186 -2.20 -25.27 25.65
N VAL A 187 -2.34 -24.03 25.17
CA VAL A 187 -3.64 -23.44 24.87
C VAL A 187 -3.83 -23.47 23.35
N PRO A 188 -4.79 -24.27 22.82
CA PRO A 188 -5.09 -24.32 21.39
C PRO A 188 -5.70 -23.01 20.87
#